data_AF-A0ABC8S385-F1
#
_entry.id   AF-A0ABC8S385-F1
#
_cell.length_a   1.000
_cell.length_b   1.000
_cell.length_c   1.000
_cell.angle_alpha   90.00
_cell.angle_beta   90.00
_cell.angle_gamma   90.00
#
_symmetry.space_group_name_H-M   'P 1'
#
loop_
_entity.id
_entity.type
_entity.pdbx_description
1 polymer ?
#
loop_
_entity_poly.entity_id
_entity_poly.type
_entity_poly.pdbx_seq_one_letter_code
_entity_poly.pdbx_strand_id
1 'polypeptide(L)' 'MAAEGEVIKMEEEPLSPGARLFHTPRLNYCIIAILGSKTMIGVKVFKIGLEQSLIKHPRFCNVLDFFRLPDHAS' A
#
# COMPACT_ATOMS: atom_id res chain seq x y z
N MET A 1 -31.43 8.13 -9.60
CA MET A 1 -31.15 6.93 -8.78
C MET A 1 -29.64 6.86 -8.65
N ALA A 2 -29.09 7.48 -7.60
CA ALA A 2 -27.66 7.55 -7.36
C ALA A 2 -27.21 6.21 -6.75
N ALA A 3 -26.21 5.58 -7.36
CA ALA A 3 -25.55 4.41 -6.79
C ALA A 3 -24.63 4.89 -5.68
N GLU A 4 -25.07 4.72 -4.44
CA GLU A 4 -24.27 4.90 -3.24
C GLU A 4 -23.14 3.85 -3.29
N GLY A 5 -21.91 4.30 -3.57
CA GLY A 5 -20.73 3.45 -3.49
C GLY A 5 -20.47 3.11 -2.03
N GLU A 6 -20.68 1.86 -1.67
CA GLU A 6 -20.42 1.34 -0.33
C GLU A 6 -18.93 1.47 0.01
N VAL A 7 -18.60 2.43 0.88
CA VAL A 7 -17.24 2.60 1.41
C VAL A 7 -17.01 1.46 2.40
N ILE A 8 -16.31 0.43 1.95
CA ILE A 8 -15.88 -0.71 2.76
C ILE A 8 -14.92 -0.17 3.82
N LYS A 9 -15.43 0.11 5.03
CA LYS A 9 -14.60 0.49 6.18
C LYS A 9 -13.85 -0.75 6.64
N MET A 10 -12.63 -0.93 6.14
CA MET A 10 -11.72 -1.95 6.63
C MET A 10 -11.35 -1.57 8.07
N GLU A 11 -11.72 -2.40 9.04
CA GLU A 11 -11.15 -2.27 10.38
C GLU A 11 -9.63 -2.37 10.26
N GLU A 12 -8.94 -1.33 10.72
CA GLU A 12 -7.50 -1.22 10.58
C GLU A 12 -6.85 -2.24 11.52
N GLU A 13 -6.58 -3.44 11.00
CA GLU A 13 -5.92 -4.49 11.76
C GLU A 13 -4.55 -3.97 12.24
N PRO A 14 -4.23 -4.09 13.54
CA PRO A 14 -3.00 -3.53 14.07
C PRO A 14 -1.80 -4.13 13.35
N LEU A 15 -0.90 -3.24 12.89
CA LEU A 15 0.33 -3.62 12.20
C LEU A 15 1.07 -4.72 12.96
N SER A 16 1.53 -5.74 12.25
CA SER A 16 2.37 -6.79 12.84
C SER A 16 3.65 -6.19 13.44
N PRO A 17 4.30 -6.87 14.41
CA PRO A 17 5.54 -6.37 15.01
C PRO A 17 6.63 -6.03 13.99
N GLY A 18 6.76 -6.82 12.92
CA GLY A 18 7.70 -6.57 11.83
C GLY A 18 7.31 -5.33 11.01
N ALA A 19 6.03 -5.16 10.68
CA ALA A 19 5.56 -3.97 9.97
C ALA A 19 5.87 -2.69 10.75
N ARG A 20 5.59 -2.66 12.07
CA ARG A 20 5.93 -1.50 12.92
C ARG A 20 7.42 -1.15 12.88
N LEU A 21 8.30 -2.15 12.80
CA LEU A 21 9.75 -1.92 12.70
C LEU A 21 10.12 -1.21 11.40
N PHE A 22 9.56 -1.66 10.25
CA PHE A 22 9.77 -1.02 8.94
C PHE A 22 9.19 0.40 8.85
N HIS A 23 8.32 0.80 9.77
CA HIS A 23 7.78 2.15 9.85
C HIS A 23 8.54 3.07 10.83
N THR A 24 9.61 2.59 11.46
CA THR A 24 10.43 3.45 12.32
C THR A 24 11.23 4.47 11.49
N PRO A 25 11.45 5.71 11.97
CA PRO A 25 12.21 6.72 11.23
C PRO A 25 13.64 6.29 10.86
N ARG A 26 14.22 5.36 11.61
CA ARG A 26 15.55 4.78 11.37
C ARG A 26 15.57 3.74 10.24
N LEU A 27 14.43 3.22 9.82
CA LEU A 27 14.30 2.14 8.83
C LEU A 27 13.42 2.61 7.66
N ASN A 28 13.77 3.75 7.06
CA ASN A 28 13.15 4.26 5.85
C ASN A 28 13.60 3.45 4.62
N TYR A 29 12.93 2.31 4.37
CA TYR A 29 13.27 1.41 3.27
C TYR A 29 12.30 1.53 2.10
N CYS A 30 12.87 1.59 0.89
CA CYS A 30 12.15 1.39 -0.35
C CYS A 30 12.41 -0.03 -0.86
N ILE A 31 11.36 -0.83 -1.01
CA ILE A 31 11.47 -2.16 -1.60
C ILE A 31 11.42 -2.01 -3.13
N ILE A 32 12.53 -2.36 -3.80
CA ILE A 32 12.62 -2.34 -5.25
C ILE A 32 12.57 -3.79 -5.75
N ALA A 33 11.59 -4.12 -6.59
CA ALA A 33 11.48 -5.41 -7.25
C ALA A 33 11.78 -5.27 -8.74
N ILE A 34 12.70 -6.09 -9.26
CA ILE A 34 13.03 -6.14 -10.69
C ILE A 34 12.47 -7.44 -11.26
N LEU A 35 11.57 -7.33 -12.24
CA LEU A 35 10.93 -8.47 -12.90
C LEU A 35 11.42 -8.59 -14.34
N GLY A 36 11.97 -9.75 -14.69
CA GLY A 36 12.37 -10.07 -16.06
C GLY A 36 11.29 -10.91 -16.76
N SER A 37 11.10 -10.68 -18.06
CA SER A 37 10.26 -11.52 -18.91
C SER A 37 11.06 -12.03 -20.10
N LYS A 38 10.90 -13.31 -20.43
CA LYS A 38 11.47 -13.91 -21.65
C LYS A 38 10.76 -13.40 -22.90
N THR A 39 9.50 -13.00 -22.78
CA THR A 39 8.68 -12.47 -23.88
C THR A 39 8.55 -10.96 -23.78
N MET A 40 8.30 -10.31 -24.92
CA MET A 40 8.10 -8.87 -24.97
C MET A 40 6.88 -8.47 -24.14
N ILE A 41 7.08 -7.54 -23.21
CA ILE A 41 6.02 -7.06 -22.32
C ILE A 41 5.23 -5.97 -23.04
N GLY A 42 3.94 -6.22 -23.27
CA GLY A 42 3.01 -5.18 -23.70
C GLY A 42 2.75 -4.21 -22.55
N VAL A 43 3.43 -3.05 -22.54
CA VAL A 43 3.39 -2.06 -21.44
C VAL A 43 1.96 -1.70 -21.02
N LYS A 44 1.05 -1.49 -21.99
CA LYS A 44 -0.36 -1.20 -21.70
C LYS A 44 -1.06 -2.32 -20.94
N VAL A 45 -0.90 -3.56 -21.39
CA VAL A 45 -1.56 -4.73 -20.79
C VAL A 45 -0.99 -5.00 -19.40
N PHE A 46 0.34 -4.87 -19.26
CA PHE A 46 1.01 -5.02 -17.97
C PHE A 46 0.52 -3.98 -16.96
N LYS A 47 0.40 -2.71 -17.38
CA LYS A 47 -0.13 -1.63 -16.54
C LYS A 47 -1.56 -1.92 -16.07
N ILE A 48 -2.45 -2.32 -16.99
CA ILE A 48 -3.84 -2.65 -16.66
C ILE A 48 -3.90 -3.84 -15.69
N GLY A 49 -3.09 -4.88 -15.91
CA GLY A 49 -3.01 -6.03 -15.01
C GLY A 49 -2.56 -5.65 -13.60
N LEU A 50 -1.62 -4.70 -13.49
CA LEU A 50 -1.17 -4.17 -12.20
C LEU A 50 -2.28 -3.36 -11.49
N GLU A 51 -2.97 -2.50 -12.25
CA GLU A 51 -4.12 -1.72 -11.76
C GLU A 51 -5.27 -2.60 -11.27
N GLN A 52 -5.44 -3.78 -11.87
CA GLN A 52 -6.49 -4.73 -11.49
C GLN A 52 -6.08 -5.67 -10.35
N SER A 53 -4.79 -5.77 -10.03
CA SER A 53 -4.27 -6.68 -9.00
C SER A 53 -3.69 -5.94 -7.80
N LEU A 54 -2.42 -5.57 -7.85
CA LEU A 54 -1.68 -4.99 -6.72
C LEU A 54 -2.29 -3.67 -6.25
N ILE A 55 -2.75 -2.82 -7.17
CA ILE A 55 -3.27 -1.50 -6.81
C ILE A 55 -4.59 -1.58 -6.03
N LYS A 56 -5.39 -2.64 -6.25
CA LYS A 56 -6.64 -2.86 -5.51
C LYS A 56 -6.41 -3.57 -4.17
N HIS A 57 -5.19 -4.02 -3.90
CA HIS A 57 -4.92 -4.73 -2.67
C HIS A 57 -4.73 -3.72 -1.53
N PRO A 58 -5.53 -3.78 -0.44
CA PRO A 58 -5.46 -2.79 0.63
C PRO A 58 -4.08 -2.70 1.29
N ARG A 59 -3.37 -3.83 1.44
CA ARG A 59 -1.97 -3.84 1.92
C ARG A 59 -0.92 -3.17 1.00
N PHE A 60 -1.19 -2.99 -0.29
CA PHE A 60 -0.21 -2.42 -1.24
C PHE A 60 -0.45 -0.94 -1.50
N CYS A 61 -1.70 -0.49 -1.47
CA CYS A 61 -2.06 0.89 -1.75
C CYS A 61 -2.82 1.52 -0.58
N ASN A 62 -2.34 1.32 0.64
CA ASN A 62 -2.77 2.11 1.79
C ASN A 62 -1.83 3.31 1.98
N VAL A 63 -2.40 4.47 2.26
CA VAL A 63 -1.63 5.59 2.82
C VAL A 63 -1.68 5.38 4.32
N LEU A 64 -0.51 5.23 4.95
CA LEU A 64 -0.46 5.23 6.41
C LEU A 64 -0.68 6.67 6.88
N ASP A 65 -1.76 6.90 7.61
CA ASP A 65 -1.99 8.15 8.32
C ASP A 65 -0.97 8.25 9.46
N PHE A 66 0.21 8.79 9.14
CA PHE A 66 1.30 8.99 10.10
C PHE A 66 1.00 10.11 11.12
N PHE A 67 -0.23 10.66 11.14
CA PHE A 67 -0.60 11.82 11.94
C PHE A 67 -1.19 11.44 13.31
N ARG A 68 -0.39 10.77 14.16
CA ARG A 68 -0.58 10.88 15.62
C ARG A 68 0.68 10.56 16.41
N LEU A 69 1.71 11.39 16.25
CA LEU A 69 2.59 11.68 17.38
C LEU A 69 1.93 12.83 18.15
N PRO A 70 1.56 12.66 19.44
CA PRO A 70 1.26 13.80 20.26
C PRO A 70 2.55 14.62 20.36
N ASP A 71 2.48 15.84 19.80
CA ASP A 71 3.45 16.88 20.08
C ASP A 71 3.49 17.06 21.59
N HIS A 72 4.69 17.02 22.17
CA HIS A 72 4.98 17.26 23.58
C HIS A 72 4.40 16.26 24.61
N ALA A 73 5.22 15.28 25.01
CA ALA A 73 5.30 14.90 26.42
C ALA A 73 6.60 15.50 26.96
N SER A 74 6.44 16.46 27.87
CA SER A 74 7.50 17.12 28.63
C SER A 74 8.17 16.17 29.62
#